data_AF-A0A957UNP9-F1
#
_entry.id   AF-A0A957UNP9-F1
#
_cell.length_a   1.000
_cell.length_b   1.000
_cell.length_c   1.000
_cell.angle_alpha   90.00
_cell.angle_beta   90.00
_cell.angle_gamma   90.00
#
_symmetry.space_group_name_H-M   'P 1'
#
loop_
_entity.id
_entity.type
_entity.pdbx_description
1 polymer ?
#
loop_
_entity_poly.entity_id
_entity_poly.type
_entity_poly.pdbx_seq_one_letter_code
_entity_poly.pdbx_strand_id
1 'polypeptide(L)'
;HVKAVTDAVCSDRQRWVNFMMNFELGLEEPDPRRAARSALTIALSYIVGGLIPLSPYMIVAQLATALYISVAVTLAALFVFGYIKGHFTGAGPLRSGVQTLLVGGLAAAAAFTLARLFG
;
A
#
# COMPACT_ATOMS: atom_id res chain seq x y z
N HIS A 1 -21.25 43.72 -9.56
CA HIS A 1 -20.19 42.86 -10.15
C HIS A 1 -20.15 41.46 -9.55
N VAL A 2 -20.17 41.26 -8.23
CA VAL A 2 -20.15 39.89 -7.62
C VAL A 2 -21.39 39.05 -7.96
N LYS A 3 -22.59 39.65 -7.93
CA LYS A 3 -23.86 38.95 -8.20
C LYS A 3 -23.94 38.28 -9.58
N ALA A 4 -23.42 38.93 -10.63
CA ALA A 4 -23.45 38.37 -11.98
C ALA A 4 -22.57 37.12 -12.13
N VAL A 5 -21.48 37.04 -11.36
CA VAL A 5 -20.61 35.86 -11.34
C VAL A 5 -21.29 34.72 -10.59
N THR A 6 -21.95 35.01 -9.47
CA THR A 6 -22.71 34.01 -8.71
C THR A 6 -23.89 33.47 -9.52
N ASP A 7 -24.64 34.33 -10.21
CA ASP A 7 -25.77 33.93 -11.05
C ASP A 7 -25.33 33.12 -12.29
N ALA A 8 -24.16 33.43 -12.87
CA ALA A 8 -23.60 32.69 -14.00
C ALA A 8 -22.99 31.33 -13.62
N VAL A 9 -22.54 31.15 -12.38
CA VAL A 9 -22.06 29.85 -11.88
C VAL A 9 -23.24 29.00 -11.38
N CYS A 10 -24.27 29.62 -10.79
CA CYS A 10 -25.49 28.93 -10.33
C CYS A 10 -26.45 28.52 -11.47
N SER A 11 -26.37 29.17 -12.64
CA SER A 11 -27.20 28.80 -13.80
C SER A 11 -26.77 27.48 -14.46
N ASP A 12 -25.50 27.10 -14.29
CA ASP A 12 -24.94 25.85 -14.78
C ASP A 12 -24.63 24.94 -13.59
N ARG A 13 -25.55 24.00 -13.35
CA ARG A 13 -25.45 23.04 -12.24
C ARG A 13 -24.14 22.24 -12.28
N GLN A 14 -23.56 22.03 -13.46
CA GLN A 14 -22.30 21.30 -13.63
C GLN A 14 -21.10 22.15 -13.21
N ARG A 15 -21.09 23.45 -13.53
CA ARG A 15 -20.08 24.40 -13.02
C ARG A 15 -20.17 24.59 -11.51
N TRP A 16 -21.37 24.68 -10.95
CA TRP A 16 -21.56 24.76 -9.50
C TRP A 16 -21.05 23.50 -8.80
N VAL A 17 -21.37 22.30 -9.30
CA VAL A 17 -20.87 21.03 -8.74
C VAL A 17 -19.35 20.95 -8.82
N ASN A 18 -18.74 21.30 -9.95
CA ASN A 18 -17.27 21.29 -10.09
C ASN A 18 -16.59 22.33 -9.20
N PHE A 19 -17.22 23.49 -8.98
CA PHE A 19 -16.75 24.49 -8.03
C PHE A 19 -16.79 23.95 -6.59
N MET A 20 -17.92 23.38 -6.16
CA MET A 20 -18.08 22.78 -4.83
C MET A 20 -17.11 21.59 -4.62
N MET A 21 -16.95 20.73 -5.63
CA MET A 21 -16.01 19.60 -5.57
C MET A 21 -14.57 20.07 -5.38
N ASN A 22 -14.12 21.08 -6.12
CA ASN A 22 -12.75 21.58 -6.03
C ASN A 22 -12.49 22.44 -4.79
N PHE A 23 -13.40 23.35 -4.44
CA PHE A 23 -13.14 24.39 -3.43
C PHE A 23 -13.69 24.07 -2.05
N GLU A 24 -14.70 23.19 -1.93
CA GLU A 24 -15.33 22.87 -0.65
C GLU A 24 -14.97 21.47 -0.16
N LEU A 25 -14.88 20.50 -1.07
CA LEU A 25 -14.58 19.11 -0.74
C LEU A 25 -13.13 18.69 -1.04
N GLY A 26 -12.40 19.46 -1.87
CA GLY A 26 -11.04 19.12 -2.31
C GLY A 26 -10.97 17.81 -3.13
N LEU A 27 -12.07 17.45 -3.79
CA LEU A 27 -12.21 16.20 -4.53
C LEU A 27 -11.95 16.43 -6.02
N GLU A 28 -10.99 15.68 -6.57
CA GLU A 28 -10.82 15.52 -8.02
C GLU A 28 -11.86 14.52 -8.56
N GLU A 29 -12.40 14.76 -9.77
CA GLU A 29 -13.27 13.81 -10.44
C GLU A 29 -12.56 12.44 -10.59
N PRO A 30 -13.15 11.33 -10.12
CA PRO A 30 -12.53 10.02 -10.23
C PRO A 30 -12.44 9.61 -11.71
N ASP A 31 -11.23 9.43 -12.24
CA ASP A 31 -11.05 8.82 -13.56
C ASP A 31 -11.40 7.31 -13.49
N PRO A 32 -12.47 6.84 -14.16
CA PRO A 32 -12.86 5.44 -14.12
C PRO A 32 -11.78 4.50 -14.68
N ARG A 33 -10.89 4.96 -15.56
CA ARG A 33 -9.75 4.18 -16.05
C ARG A 33 -8.64 4.05 -15.01
N ARG A 34 -8.50 5.04 -14.13
CA ARG A 34 -7.54 5.02 -13.02
C ARG A 34 -7.93 3.97 -11.97
N ALA A 35 -9.22 3.74 -11.73
CA ALA A 35 -9.69 2.73 -10.79
C ALA A 35 -9.25 1.31 -11.19
N ALA A 36 -9.49 0.90 -12.45
CA ALA A 36 -9.10 -0.42 -12.94
C ALA A 36 -7.58 -0.63 -12.94
N ARG A 37 -6.81 0.40 -13.33
CA ARG A 37 -5.33 0.35 -13.30
C ARG A 37 -4.79 0.22 -11.88
N SER A 38 -5.37 0.95 -10.91
CA SER A 38 -5.00 0.84 -9.51
C SER A 38 -5.28 -0.55 -8.96
N ALA A 39 -6.46 -1.11 -9.24
CA ALA A 39 -6.82 -2.46 -8.83
C ALA A 39 -5.85 -3.51 -9.38
N LEU A 40 -5.53 -3.45 -10.67
CA LEU A 40 -4.57 -4.37 -11.30
C LEU A 40 -3.17 -4.24 -10.69
N THR A 41 -2.71 -3.00 -10.48
CA THR A 41 -1.39 -2.74 -9.89
C THR A 41 -1.29 -3.31 -8.49
N ILE A 42 -2.31 -3.11 -7.65
CA ILE A 42 -2.35 -3.65 -6.29
C ILE A 42 -2.41 -5.18 -6.34
N ALA A 43 -3.27 -5.78 -7.17
CA ALA A 43 -3.38 -7.23 -7.29
C ALA A 43 -2.04 -7.88 -7.67
N LEU A 44 -1.37 -7.36 -8.70
CA LEU A 44 -0.06 -7.85 -9.12
C LEU A 44 0.99 -7.65 -8.02
N SER A 45 0.98 -6.50 -7.34
CA SER A 45 1.91 -6.23 -6.24
C SER A 45 1.73 -7.20 -5.07
N TYR A 46 0.49 -7.55 -4.73
CA TYR A 46 0.20 -8.54 -3.68
C TYR A 46 0.62 -9.96 -4.06
N ILE A 47 0.41 -10.36 -5.33
CA ILE A 47 0.88 -11.66 -5.82
C ILE A 47 2.40 -11.73 -5.72
N VAL A 48 3.11 -10.75 -6.28
CA VAL A 48 4.58 -10.73 -6.26
C VAL A 48 5.10 -10.64 -4.83
N GLY A 49 4.51 -9.76 -4.00
CA GLY A 49 4.89 -9.61 -2.59
C GLY A 49 4.66 -10.87 -1.77
N GLY A 50 3.56 -11.60 -2.01
CA GLY A 50 3.23 -12.85 -1.33
C GLY A 50 4.10 -14.03 -1.77
N LEU A 51 4.64 -14.00 -2.99
CA LEU A 51 5.54 -15.05 -3.47
C LEU A 51 6.93 -14.99 -2.81
N ILE A 52 7.37 -13.82 -2.35
CA ILE A 52 8.67 -13.64 -1.69
C ILE A 52 8.85 -14.61 -0.49
N PRO A 53 7.97 -14.61 0.54
CA PRO A 53 8.09 -15.54 1.67
C PRO A 53 7.88 -17.01 1.27
N LEU A 54 7.13 -17.29 0.21
CA LEU A 54 6.84 -18.66 -0.25
C LEU A 54 7.97 -19.25 -1.08
N SER A 55 8.77 -18.41 -1.73
CA SER A 55 9.83 -18.85 -2.65
C SER A 55 10.81 -19.88 -2.07
N PRO A 56 11.25 -19.81 -0.80
CA PRO A 56 12.17 -20.81 -0.26
C PRO A 56 11.54 -22.19 -0.10
N TYR A 57 10.23 -22.25 0.17
CA TYR A 57 9.48 -23.51 0.28
C TYR A 57 9.30 -24.21 -1.08
N MET A 58 9.44 -23.49 -2.19
CA MET A 58 9.37 -24.08 -3.53
C MET A 58 10.67 -24.76 -3.94
N ILE A 59 11.81 -24.36 -3.34
CA ILE A 59 13.15 -24.76 -3.78
C ILE A 59 13.82 -25.69 -2.76
N VAL A 60 13.57 -25.47 -1.46
CA VAL A 60 14.24 -26.19 -0.37
C VAL A 60 13.31 -27.29 0.14
N ALA A 61 13.73 -28.55 -0.01
CA ALA A 61 12.95 -29.71 0.42
C ALA A 61 12.81 -29.82 1.95
N GLN A 62 13.82 -29.36 2.70
CA GLN A 62 13.81 -29.43 4.16
C GLN A 62 13.03 -28.26 4.76
N LEU A 63 11.91 -28.58 5.41
CA LEU A 63 10.95 -27.58 5.88
C LEU A 63 11.53 -26.59 6.90
N ALA A 64 12.35 -27.08 7.85
CA ALA A 64 13.00 -26.22 8.84
C ALA A 64 13.98 -25.24 8.19
N THR A 65 14.77 -25.70 7.23
CA THR A 65 15.72 -24.87 6.49
C THR A 65 14.99 -23.85 5.62
N ALA A 66 13.92 -24.27 4.92
CA ALA A 66 13.07 -23.39 4.13
C ALA A 66 12.46 -22.26 4.99
N LEU A 67 12.03 -22.58 6.21
CA LEU A 67 11.48 -21.61 7.16
C LEU A 67 12.52 -20.54 7.54
N TYR A 68 13.74 -20.93 7.93
CA TYR A 68 14.77 -19.95 8.29
C TYR A 68 15.15 -19.04 7.12
N ILE A 69 15.27 -19.60 5.91
CA ILE A 69 15.55 -18.82 4.71
C ILE A 69 14.38 -17.88 4.39
N SER A 70 13.14 -18.36 4.49
CA SER A 70 11.93 -17.56 4.31
C SER A 70 11.86 -16.36 5.26
N VAL A 71 12.15 -16.57 6.54
CA VAL A 71 12.21 -15.48 7.53
C VAL A 71 13.25 -14.44 7.12
N ALA A 72 14.47 -14.86 6.77
CA ALA A 72 15.54 -13.94 6.38
C ALA A 72 15.17 -13.13 5.12
N VAL A 73 14.68 -13.80 4.07
CA VAL A 73 14.26 -13.17 2.82
C VAL A 73 13.10 -12.20 3.05
N THR A 74 12.12 -12.57 3.87
CA THR A 74 10.97 -11.72 4.18
C THR A 74 11.37 -10.47 4.95
N LEU A 75 12.24 -10.60 5.95
CA LEU A 75 12.76 -9.46 6.70
C LEU A 75 13.55 -8.50 5.80
N ALA A 76 14.39 -9.04 4.91
CA ALA A 76 15.11 -8.24 3.92
C ALA A 76 14.13 -7.51 2.98
N ALA A 77 13.11 -8.21 2.48
CA ALA A 77 12.08 -7.61 1.63
C ALA A 77 11.31 -6.51 2.34
N LEU A 78 10.85 -6.72 3.58
CA LEU A 78 10.15 -5.70 4.37
C LEU A 78 11.01 -4.45 4.57
N PHE A 79 12.30 -4.62 4.86
CA PHE A 79 13.22 -3.50 4.98
C PHE A 79 13.37 -2.74 3.66
N VAL A 80 13.58 -3.45 2.55
CA VAL A 80 13.73 -2.85 1.22
C VAL A 80 12.45 -2.11 0.80
N PHE A 81 11.27 -2.72 0.97
CA PHE A 81 10.00 -2.07 0.70
C PHE A 81 9.80 -0.82 1.56
N GLY A 82 10.10 -0.91 2.86
CA GLY A 82 10.02 0.23 3.76
C GLY A 82 11.00 1.35 3.39
N TYR A 83 12.21 1.00 2.95
CA TYR A 83 13.21 1.95 2.49
C TYR A 83 12.75 2.69 1.23
N ILE A 84 12.30 1.93 0.22
CA ILE A 84 11.78 2.46 -1.03
C ILE A 84 10.57 3.36 -0.76
N LYS A 85 9.64 2.91 0.09
CA LYS A 85 8.49 3.70 0.54
C LYS A 85 8.96 5.02 1.15
N GLY A 86 9.91 4.98 2.09
CA GLY A 86 10.41 6.19 2.75
C GLY A 86 11.00 7.18 1.76
N HIS A 87 11.82 6.68 0.82
CA HIS A 87 12.40 7.50 -0.25
C HIS A 87 11.34 8.20 -1.10
N PHE A 88 10.29 7.49 -1.53
CA PHE A 88 9.22 8.07 -2.35
C PHE A 88 8.28 9.00 -1.57
N THR A 89 8.04 8.77 -0.29
CA THR A 89 7.14 9.61 0.53
C THR A 89 7.85 10.80 1.18
N GLY A 90 9.16 11.00 0.94
CA GLY A 90 9.96 12.04 1.61
C GLY A 90 10.22 11.78 3.10
N ALA A 91 9.93 10.57 3.59
CA ALA A 91 10.25 10.16 4.95
C ALA A 91 11.70 9.62 5.01
N GLY A 92 12.34 9.65 6.18
CA GLY A 92 13.69 9.11 6.34
C GLY A 92 13.75 7.62 5.90
N PRO A 93 14.46 7.27 4.79
CA PRO A 93 14.36 5.93 4.19
C PRO A 93 14.74 4.80 5.15
N LEU A 94 15.82 4.98 5.91
CA LEU A 94 16.24 4.02 6.93
C LEU A 94 15.20 3.85 8.03
N ARG A 95 14.59 4.95 8.50
CA ARG A 95 13.55 4.92 9.53
C ARG A 95 12.32 4.18 9.03
N SER A 96 11.88 4.45 7.80
CA SER A 96 10.75 3.76 7.17
C SER A 96 11.04 2.27 6.95
N GLY A 97 12.27 1.91 6.54
CA GLY A 97 12.75 0.53 6.42
C GLY A 97 12.67 -0.23 7.75
N VAL A 98 13.30 0.32 8.80
CA VAL A 98 13.29 -0.28 10.15
C VAL A 98 11.88 -0.40 10.69
N GLN A 99 11.04 0.64 10.56
CA GLN A 99 9.66 0.60 11.03
C GLN A 99 8.85 -0.50 10.34
N THR A 100 9.00 -0.64 9.01
CA THR A 100 8.29 -1.67 8.24
C THR A 100 8.75 -3.07 8.64
N LEU A 101 10.06 -3.26 8.82
CA LEU A 101 10.63 -4.52 9.30
C LEU A 101 10.10 -4.87 10.71
N LEU A 102 10.07 -3.92 11.64
CA LEU A 102 9.63 -4.16 13.01
C LEU A 102 8.14 -4.50 13.08
N VAL A 103 7.29 -3.72 12.40
CA VAL A 103 5.84 -3.98 12.39
C VAL A 103 5.52 -5.33 11.74
N GLY A 104 6.13 -5.61 10.58
CA GLY A 104 5.93 -6.88 9.88
C GLY A 104 6.50 -8.07 10.66
N GLY A 105 7.68 -7.92 11.27
CA GLY A 105 8.30 -8.95 12.10
C GLY A 105 7.50 -9.27 13.36
N LEU A 106 6.96 -8.25 14.04
CA LEU A 106 6.07 -8.43 15.19
C LEU A 106 4.76 -9.10 14.79
N ALA A 107 4.15 -8.71 13.66
CA ALA A 107 2.95 -9.35 13.15
C ALA A 107 3.18 -10.83 12.80
N ALA A 108 4.31 -11.13 12.15
CA ALA A 108 4.69 -12.50 11.82
C ALA A 108 4.94 -13.35 13.09
N ALA A 109 5.63 -12.79 14.09
CA ALA A 109 5.84 -13.45 15.36
C ALA A 109 4.52 -13.76 16.07
N ALA A 110 3.58 -12.80 16.10
CA ALA A 110 2.25 -12.98 16.66
C ALA A 110 1.43 -14.04 15.91
N ALA A 111 1.47 -14.05 14.58
CA ALA A 111 0.80 -15.07 13.79
C ALA A 111 1.38 -16.48 14.07
N PHE A 112 2.70 -16.60 14.15
CA PHE A 112 3.38 -17.85 14.45
C PHE A 112 3.06 -18.37 15.87
N THR A 113 3.05 -17.49 16.87
CA THR A 113 2.70 -17.91 18.24
C THR A 113 1.25 -18.36 18.34
N LEU A 114 0.31 -17.64 17.69
CA LEU A 114 -1.09 -18.06 17.62
C LEU A 114 -1.24 -19.42 16.91
N ALA A 115 -0.57 -19.59 15.76
CA ALA A 115 -0.59 -20.86 15.04
C ALA A 115 -0.02 -22.02 15.87
N ARG A 116 0.98 -21.78 16.70
CA ARG A 116 1.56 -22.79 17.59
C ARG A 116 0.70 -23.10 18.83
N LEU A 117 -0.15 -22.16 19.26
CA LEU A 117 -1.04 -22.36 20.41
C LEU A 117 -2.33 -23.09 20.03
N PHE A 118 -2.83 -22.85 18.82
CA PHE A 118 -4.11 -23.38 18.34
C PHE A 118 -4.01 -24.46 17.25
N GLY A 119 -2.84 -24.61 16.63
CA GLY A 119 -2.53 -25.68 15.68
C GLY A 119 -1.75 -26.81 16.35
#